data_AF-D4MVM3-F1
#
_entry.id   AF-D4MVM3-F1
#
_cell.length_a   1.000
_cell.length_b   1.000
_cell.length_c   1.000
_cell.angle_alpha   90.00
_cell.angle_beta   90.00
_cell.angle_gamma   90.00
#
_symmetry.space_group_name_H-M   'P 1'
#
loop_
_entity.id
_entity.type
_entity.pdbx_description
1 polymer ?
#
loop_
_entity_poly.entity_id
_entity_poly.type
_entity_poly.pdbx_seq_one_letter_code
_entity_poly.pdbx_strand_id
1 'polypeptide(L)' 'MATIRNRLGKIHMFTQGRDLGIPKYLAEKGLDVNVEYVRNGIDDGMLAIEAFETKEVEKEEEHDRFR' A
#
# COMPACT_ATOMS: atom_id res chain seq x y z
N MET A 1 -15.02 14.80 -0.29
CA MET A 1 -13.79 14.23 -0.87
C MET A 1 -13.61 12.81 -0.37
N ALA A 2 -13.23 11.89 -1.26
CA ALA A 2 -12.86 10.52 -0.93
C ALA A 2 -11.45 10.24 -1.47
N THR A 3 -10.70 9.38 -0.79
CA THR A 3 -9.38 8.95 -1.25
C THR A 3 -9.47 7.53 -1.78
N ILE A 4 -9.14 7.34 -3.05
CA ILE A 4 -9.04 6.03 -3.68
C ILE A 4 -7.58 5.57 -3.61
N ARG A 5 -7.36 4.34 -3.15
CA ARG A 5 -6.06 3.65 -3.17
C ARG A 5 -6.05 2.64 -4.31
N ASN A 6 -5.32 2.91 -5.37
CA ASN A 6 -5.14 1.98 -6.49
C ASN A 6 -3.93 1.09 -6.21
N ARG A 7 -4.14 -0.22 -6.08
CA ARG A 7 -3.08 -1.18 -5.81
C ARG A 7 -2.14 -1.29 -7.02
N LEU A 8 -0.85 -1.02 -6.81
CA LEU A 8 0.18 -1.19 -7.83
C LEU A 8 0.73 -2.62 -7.85
N GLY A 9 0.85 -3.25 -6.69
CA GLY A 9 1.33 -4.63 -6.59
C GLY A 9 1.80 -4.99 -5.18
N LYS A 10 2.17 -6.27 -5.02
CA LYS A 10 2.72 -6.84 -3.79
C LYS A 10 4.01 -7.58 -4.09
N ILE A 11 5.05 -7.29 -3.33
CA ILE A 11 6.37 -7.93 -3.41
C ILE A 11 6.63 -8.66 -2.09
N HIS A 12 7.15 -9.89 -2.19
CA HIS A 12 7.70 -10.62 -1.06
C HIS A 12 9.23 -10.59 -1.17
N MET A 13 9.89 -10.22 -0.08
CA MET A 13 11.33 -10.06 -0.02
C MET A 13 11.89 -10.77 1.20
N PHE A 14 12.94 -11.57 1.02
CA PHE A 14 13.72 -12.06 2.15
C PHE A 14 14.63 -10.96 2.64
N THR A 15 14.51 -10.61 3.92
CA THR A 15 15.34 -9.58 4.55
C THR A 15 16.13 -10.20 5.70
N GLN A 16 17.43 -9.95 5.76
CA GLN A 16 18.21 -10.27 6.95
C GLN A 16 17.89 -9.22 8.03
N GLY A 17 16.96 -9.53 8.92
CA GLY A 17 16.50 -8.62 9.96
C GLY A 17 15.42 -7.64 9.48
N ARG A 18 15.21 -6.55 10.24
CA ARG A 18 14.14 -5.57 9.99
C ARG A 18 14.60 -4.44 9.05
N ASP A 19 14.94 -4.77 7.82
CA ASP A 19 15.32 -3.77 6.81
C ASP A 19 14.07 -3.12 6.18
N LEU A 20 13.93 -1.81 6.37
CA LEU A 20 12.83 -1.00 5.82
C LEU A 20 13.31 -0.01 4.75
N GLY A 21 14.51 -0.19 4.19
CA GLY A 21 15.06 0.71 3.17
C GLY A 21 14.16 0.85 1.94
N ILE A 22 13.63 -0.27 1.43
CA ILE A 22 12.74 -0.27 0.27
C ILE A 22 11.36 0.33 0.59
N PRO A 23 10.66 -0.07 1.67
CA PRO A 23 9.43 0.60 2.08
C PRO A 23 9.60 2.11 2.26
N LYS A 24 10.70 2.53 2.90
CA LYS A 24 11.02 3.95 3.10
C LYS A 24 11.20 4.67 1.77
N TYR A 25 11.98 4.11 0.85
CA TYR A 25 12.17 4.68 -0.48
C TYR A 25 10.85 4.85 -1.24
N LEU A 26 9.97 3.85 -1.20
CA LEU A 26 8.66 3.93 -1.87
C LEU A 26 7.78 5.03 -1.27
N ALA A 27 7.74 5.13 0.06
CA ALA A 27 7.04 6.20 0.76
C ALA A 27 7.59 7.60 0.41
N GLU A 28 8.93 7.74 0.31
CA GLU A 28 9.59 8.97 -0.14
C GLU A 28 9.24 9.35 -1.59
N LYS A 29 8.83 8.38 -2.42
CA LYS A 29 8.29 8.64 -3.77
C LYS A 29 6.81 8.98 -3.80
N GLY A 30 6.17 9.12 -2.63
CA GLY A 30 4.76 9.47 -2.51
C GLY A 30 3.81 8.29 -2.72
N LEU A 31 4.33 7.06 -2.72
CA LEU A 31 3.48 5.88 -2.71
C LEU A 31 3.00 5.62 -1.29
N ASP A 32 1.76 5.18 -1.20
CA ASP A 32 1.21 4.65 0.03
C ASP A 32 1.59 3.17 0.13
N VAL A 33 2.21 2.78 1.25
CA VAL A 33 2.89 1.49 1.39
C VAL A 33 2.39 0.78 2.64
N ASN A 34 1.85 -0.43 2.47
CA ASN A 34 1.65 -1.36 3.57
C ASN A 34 2.85 -2.30 3.69
N VAL A 35 3.27 -2.58 4.92
CA VAL A 35 4.41 -3.45 5.22
C VAL A 35 4.00 -4.48 6.27
N GLU A 36 4.27 -5.74 5.99
CA GLU A 36 3.96 -6.86 6.89
C GLU A 36 5.13 -7.84 6.95
N TYR A 37 5.48 -8.31 8.14
CA TYR A 37 6.36 -9.47 8.29
C TYR A 37 5.51 -10.73 8.18
N VAL A 38 5.83 -11.56 7.19
CA VAL A 38 5.09 -12.78 6.87
C VAL A 38 5.97 -14.00 7.09
N ARG A 39 5.36 -15.09 7.55
CA ARG A 39 6.05 -16.38 7.68
C ARG A 39 6.32 -16.97 6.31
N ASN A 40 7.57 -17.34 6.04
CA ASN A 40 7.92 -18.08 4.82
C ASN A 40 7.95 -19.62 5.03
N GLY A 41 7.59 -20.09 6.23
CA GLY A 41 7.68 -21.51 6.62
C GLY A 41 8.92 -21.88 7.43
N ILE A 42 9.94 -21.02 7.46
CA ILE A 42 11.17 -21.19 8.27
C ILE A 42 11.19 -20.20 9.43
N ASP A 43 10.91 -18.92 9.15
CA ASP A 43 10.90 -17.83 10.13
C ASP A 43 9.99 -16.66 9.70
N ASP A 44 9.92 -15.62 10.53
CA ASP A 44 9.27 -14.34 10.25
C ASP A 44 10.19 -13.37 9.46
N GLY A 45 11.17 -13.90 8.70
CA GLY A 45 12.22 -13.13 8.01
C GLY A 45 11.84 -12.64 6.61
N MET A 46 10.57 -12.78 6.20
CA MET A 46 10.08 -12.32 4.90
C MET A 46 9.22 -11.07 5.06
N LEU A 47 9.57 -10.03 4.31
CA LEU A 47 8.84 -8.77 4.25
C LEU A 47 7.88 -8.80 3.05
N ALA A 48 6.60 -8.63 3.33
CA ALA A 48 5.58 -8.36 2.34
C ALA A 48 5.36 -6.85 2.23
N ILE A 49 5.59 -6.30 1.04
CA ILE A 49 5.43 -4.87 0.75
C ILE A 49 4.34 -4.74 -0.29
N GLU A 50 3.34 -3.92 -0.01
CA GLU A 50 2.25 -3.61 -0.93
C GLU A 50 2.18 -2.11 -1.16
N ALA A 51 2.19 -1.69 -2.43
CA ALA A 51 2.23 -0.28 -2.80
C ALA A 51 0.93 0.16 -3.50
N PHE A 52 0.55 1.41 -3.26
CA PHE A 52 -0.66 2.02 -3.78
C PHE A 52 -0.38 3.42 -4.33
N GLU A 53 -1.05 3.76 -5.42
CA GLU A 53 -1.26 5.16 -5.83
C GLU A 53 -2.51 5.71 -5.16
N THR A 54 -2.40 6.88 -4.54
CA THR A 54 -3.54 7.58 -3.94
C THR A 54 -4.07 8.65 -4.90
N LYS A 55 -5.38 8.69 -5.10
CA LYS A 55 -6.06 9.76 -5.84
C LYS A 55 -7.19 10.33 -4.98
N GLU A 56 -7.23 11.65 -4.88
CA GLU A 56 -8.37 12.35 -4.31
C GLU A 56 -9.46 12.50 -5.37
N VAL A 57 -10.70 12.21 -4.99
CA VAL A 57 -11.89 12.42 -5.82
C VAL A 57 -12.88 13.27 -5.05
N GLU A 58 -13.41 14.29 -5.73
CA GLU A 58 -14.56 15.03 -5.25
C GLU A 58 -15.78 14.11 -5.32
N LYS A 59 -16.59 14.10 -4.25
CA LYS A 59 -17.87 13.40 -4.31
C LYS A 59 -18.78 14.31 -5.12
N GLU A 60 -19.22 13.89 -6.30
CA GLU A 60 -20.36 14.54 -6.94
C GLU A 60 -21.54 14.41 -5.99
N GLU A 61 -22.19 15.54 -5.68
CA GLU A 61 -23.45 15.55 -4.95
C GLU A 61 -24.45 14.73 -5.77
N GLU A 62 -24.86 13.60 -5.22
CA GLU A 62 -25.90 12.73 -5.76
C GLU A 62 -27.19 13.57 -5.81
N HIS A 63 -27.42 14.25 -6.93
CA HIS A 63 -28.66 14.97 -7.17
C HIS A 63 -29.78 13.92 -7.18
N ASP A 64 -30.52 13.90 -6.07
CA ASP A 64 -31.80 13.22 -5.86
C ASP A 64 -32.60 13.16 -7.16
N ARG A 65 -32.52 12.04 -7.88
CA ARG A 65 -33.51 11.69 -8.90
C ARG A 65 -34.68 10.99 -8.21
N PHE A 66 -35.35 11.72 -7.32
CA PHE A 66 -36.76 11.51 -7.08
C PHE A 66 -37.52 12.18 -8.23
N ARG A 67 -37.95 11.39 -9.21
CA ARG A 67 -39.10 11.75 -10.03
C ARG A 67 -39.83 10.51 -10.53
#